data_AF-A0A7Y2CM15-F1
#
_entry.id   AF-A0A7Y2CM15-F1
#
_cell.length_a   1.000
_cell.length_b   1.000
_cell.length_c   1.000
_cell.angle_alpha   90.00
_cell.angle_beta   90.00
_cell.angle_gamma   90.00
#
_symmetry.space_group_name_H-M   'P 1'
#
loop_
_entity.id
_entity.type
_entity.pdbx_description
1 polymer ?
#
loop_
_entity_poly.entity_id
_entity_poly.type
_entity_poly.pdbx_seq_one_letter_code
_entity_poly.pdbx_strand_id
1 'polypeptide(L)'
;MDAAILDLWPELEWIKNPDLRNATARTWEVAMERSPLTPDDLRTIPFTLLVKDLDVTFMEHKRAVVHIARRSAEAMEQFFGEKLPIDHDVVISGAILAD
;
A
#
# COMPACT_ATOMS: atom_id res chain seq x y z
N MET A 1 -9.11 11.33 -7.75
CA MET A 1 -8.13 10.24 -7.79
C MET A 1 -8.26 9.55 -9.13
N ASP A 2 -7.13 9.29 -9.76
CA ASP A 2 -7.05 8.53 -11.01
C ASP A 2 -7.63 7.12 -10.85
N ALA A 3 -8.38 6.65 -11.84
CA ALA A 3 -9.03 5.33 -11.81
C ALA A 3 -8.01 4.17 -11.78
N ALA A 4 -6.87 4.31 -12.45
CA ALA A 4 -5.81 3.31 -12.44
C ALA A 4 -5.17 3.18 -11.06
N ILE A 5 -5.02 4.29 -10.32
CA ILE A 5 -4.48 4.25 -8.95
C ILE A 5 -5.47 3.56 -8.00
N LEU A 6 -6.78 3.81 -8.13
CA LEU A 6 -7.78 3.12 -7.33
C LEU A 6 -7.85 1.61 -7.64
N ASP A 7 -7.60 1.22 -8.90
CA ASP A 7 -7.55 -0.18 -9.30
C ASP A 7 -6.27 -0.89 -8.83
N LEU A 8 -5.15 -0.18 -8.74
CA LEU A 8 -3.93 -0.68 -8.09
C LEU A 8 -4.10 -0.79 -6.57
N TRP A 9 -4.77 0.19 -5.97
CA TRP A 9 -4.86 0.38 -4.53
C TRP A 9 -6.30 0.52 -4.03
N PRO A 10 -7.11 -0.56 -4.06
CA PRO A 10 -8.42 -0.54 -3.42
C PRO A 10 -8.33 -0.31 -1.91
N GLU A 11 -7.18 -0.62 -1.28
CA GLU A 11 -6.89 -0.33 0.11
C GLU A 11 -6.86 1.17 0.47
N LEU A 12 -6.76 2.08 -0.51
CA LEU A 12 -6.89 3.52 -0.26
C LEU A 12 -8.23 3.86 0.40
N GLU A 13 -9.31 3.14 0.05
CA GLU A 13 -10.65 3.37 0.62
C GLU A 13 -10.74 2.99 2.11
N TRP A 14 -9.72 2.30 2.65
CA TRP A 14 -9.67 2.00 4.08
C TRP A 14 -9.17 3.19 4.91
N ILE A 15 -8.47 4.14 4.28
CA ILE A 15 -8.02 5.38 4.92
C ILE A 15 -9.22 6.32 5.03
N LYS A 16 -9.68 6.56 6.27
CA LYS A 16 -10.89 7.34 6.54
C LYS A 16 -10.65 8.85 6.42
N ASN A 17 -9.46 9.32 6.80
CA ASN A 17 -9.04 10.70 6.64
C ASN A 17 -8.90 11.03 5.14
N PRO A 18 -9.76 11.88 4.57
CA PRO A 18 -9.76 12.15 3.14
C PRO A 18 -8.49 12.87 2.68
N ASP A 19 -7.91 13.74 3.51
CA ASP A 19 -6.70 14.48 3.16
C ASP A 19 -5.51 13.53 3.08
N LEU A 20 -5.38 12.62 4.05
CA LEU A 20 -4.33 11.60 4.02
C LEU A 20 -4.51 10.67 2.81
N ARG A 21 -5.72 10.13 2.60
CA ARG A 21 -6.03 9.26 1.47
C ARG A 21 -5.68 9.90 0.12
N ASN A 22 -6.07 11.16 -0.07
CA ASN A 22 -5.79 11.90 -1.30
C ASN A 22 -4.28 12.15 -1.47
N ALA A 23 -3.55 12.44 -0.39
CA ALA A 23 -2.10 12.61 -0.43
C ALA A 23 -1.36 11.29 -0.74
N THR A 24 -1.80 10.17 -0.16
CA THR A 24 -1.29 8.83 -0.46
C THR A 24 -1.50 8.49 -1.94
N ALA A 25 -2.72 8.68 -2.44
CA ALA A 25 -3.02 8.45 -3.86
C ALA A 25 -2.20 9.36 -4.77
N ARG A 26 -2.08 10.65 -4.44
CA ARG A 26 -1.31 11.61 -5.24
C ARG A 26 0.17 11.25 -5.31
N THR A 27 0.73 10.68 -4.24
CA THR A 27 2.12 10.21 -4.23
C THR A 27 2.32 9.10 -5.25
N TRP A 28 1.37 8.16 -5.35
CA TRP A 28 1.38 7.12 -6.39
C TRP A 28 1.13 7.67 -7.79
N GLU A 29 0.22 8.63 -7.96
CA GLU A 29 0.02 9.31 -9.26
C GLU A 29 1.35 9.95 -9.74
N VAL A 30 2.05 10.67 -8.86
CA VAL A 30 3.36 11.28 -9.20
C VAL A 30 4.43 10.24 -9.48
N ALA A 31 4.43 9.11 -8.76
CA ALA A 31 5.35 8.01 -9.03
C ALA A 31 5.11 7.43 -10.43
N MET A 32 3.85 7.21 -10.81
CA MET A 32 3.47 6.71 -12.13
C MET A 32 3.80 7.72 -13.24
N GLU A 33 3.53 9.02 -13.03
CA GLU A 33 3.90 10.10 -13.97
C GLU A 33 5.40 10.13 -14.29
N ARG A 34 6.25 9.68 -13.36
CA ARG A 34 7.71 9.68 -13.47
C ARG A 34 8.31 8.32 -13.82
N SER A 35 7.51 7.27 -13.77
CA SER A 35 7.97 5.91 -14.00
C SER A 35 7.97 5.60 -15.50
N PRO A 36 8.96 4.84 -16.01
CA PRO A 36 8.86 4.25 -17.34
C PRO A 36 7.86 3.07 -17.38
N LEU A 37 7.38 2.61 -16.21
CA LEU A 37 6.49 1.46 -16.08
C LEU A 37 5.02 1.89 -16.05
N THR A 38 4.16 1.04 -16.60
CA THR A 38 2.71 1.18 -16.58
C THR A 38 2.09 0.43 -15.39
N PRO A 39 0.82 0.70 -15.04
CA PRO A 39 0.11 -0.09 -14.03
C PRO A 39 0.08 -1.60 -14.33
N ASP A 40 -0.02 -1.98 -15.60
CA ASP A 40 -0.03 -3.40 -16.01
C ASP A 40 1.33 -4.07 -15.83
N ASP A 41 2.43 -3.32 -16.02
CA ASP A 41 3.77 -3.82 -15.71
C ASP A 41 3.88 -4.17 -14.23
N LEU A 42 3.35 -3.34 -13.33
CA LEU A 42 3.40 -3.60 -11.88
C LEU A 42 2.64 -4.88 -11.46
N ARG A 43 1.70 -5.35 -12.28
CA ARG A 43 0.96 -6.60 -12.08
C ARG A 43 1.66 -7.83 -12.61
N THR A 44 2.78 -7.67 -13.31
CA THR A 44 3.46 -8.78 -14.00
C THR A 44 4.94 -8.88 -13.66
N ILE A 45 5.61 -7.77 -13.37
CA ILE A 45 7.02 -7.79 -12.95
C ILE A 45 7.16 -8.41 -11.55
N PRO A 46 8.25 -9.17 -11.29
CA PRO A 46 8.54 -9.67 -9.97
C PRO A 46 8.84 -8.52 -9.00
N PHE A 47 8.48 -8.66 -7.72
CA PHE A 47 8.76 -7.61 -6.73
C PHE A 47 10.25 -7.40 -6.45
N THR A 48 11.10 -8.38 -6.79
CA THR A 48 12.55 -8.27 -6.66
C THR A 48 13.28 -8.97 -7.81
N LEU A 49 14.40 -8.37 -8.24
CA LEU A 49 15.30 -8.94 -9.24
C LEU A 49 16.40 -9.81 -8.61
N LEU A 50 16.49 -9.86 -7.28
CA LEU A 50 17.51 -10.61 -6.56
C LEU A 50 17.21 -12.10 -6.44
N VAL A 51 15.98 -12.50 -6.77
CA VAL A 51 15.51 -13.89 -6.73
C VAL A 51 15.19 -14.31 -8.16
N LYS A 52 15.82 -15.39 -8.62
CA LYS A 52 15.59 -15.94 -9.95
C LYS A 52 14.24 -16.68 -9.99
N ASP A 53 13.53 -16.58 -11.11
CA ASP A 53 12.29 -17.32 -11.40
C ASP A 53 11.21 -17.08 -10.32
N LEU A 54 11.05 -15.83 -9.89
CA LEU A 54 10.08 -15.42 -8.88
C LEU A 54 8.74 -15.04 -9.52
N ASP A 55 7.69 -15.79 -9.17
CA ASP A 55 6.33 -15.55 -9.70
C ASP A 55 5.54 -14.50 -8.91
N VAL A 56 6.02 -14.08 -7.73
CA VAL A 56 5.33 -13.07 -6.90
C VAL A 56 5.58 -11.68 -7.48
N THR A 57 4.49 -11.05 -7.90
CA THR A 57 4.51 -9.76 -8.56
C THR A 57 4.73 -8.60 -7.59
N PHE A 58 5.14 -7.46 -8.12
CA PHE A 58 5.30 -6.22 -7.34
C PHE A 58 4.03 -5.84 -6.60
N MET A 59 2.87 -5.85 -7.27
CA MET A 59 1.61 -5.51 -6.60
C MET A 59 1.14 -6.56 -5.59
N GLU A 60 1.35 -7.86 -5.82
CA GLU A 60 1.03 -8.89 -4.82
C GLU A 60 1.84 -8.69 -3.54
N HIS A 61 3.14 -8.41 -3.66
CA HIS A 61 3.99 -8.11 -2.53
C HIS A 61 3.49 -6.88 -1.75
N LYS A 62 3.31 -5.73 -2.42
CA LYS A 62 2.93 -4.50 -1.71
C LYS A 62 1.54 -4.61 -1.08
N ARG A 63 0.58 -5.26 -1.74
CA ARG A 63 -0.73 -5.52 -1.11
C ARG A 63 -0.61 -6.45 0.10
N ALA A 64 0.22 -7.49 0.04
CA ALA A 64 0.49 -8.33 1.20
C ALA A 64 1.05 -7.52 2.38
N VAL A 65 1.97 -6.58 2.13
CA VAL A 65 2.53 -5.68 3.15
C VAL A 65 1.43 -4.86 3.83
N VAL A 66 0.54 -4.21 3.07
CA VAL A 66 -0.58 -3.42 3.62
C VAL A 66 -1.50 -4.27 4.50
N HIS A 67 -1.83 -5.47 4.01
CA HIS A 67 -2.69 -6.42 4.70
C HIS A 67 -2.08 -6.96 6.00
N ILE A 68 -0.76 -7.17 6.03
CA ILE A 68 -0.03 -7.59 7.23
C ILE A 68 0.08 -6.43 8.22
N ALA A 69 0.41 -5.23 7.75
CA ALA A 69 0.54 -4.04 8.59
C ALA A 69 -0.77 -3.72 9.32
N ARG A 70 -1.90 -3.72 8.60
CA ARG A 70 -3.22 -3.52 9.19
C ARG A 70 -3.56 -4.58 10.23
N ARG A 71 -3.42 -5.87 9.91
CA ARG A 71 -3.72 -6.96 10.87
C ARG A 71 -2.83 -6.90 12.10
N SER A 72 -1.58 -6.47 11.93
CA SER A 72 -0.66 -6.27 13.05
C SER A 72 -1.13 -5.13 13.95
N ALA A 73 -1.57 -4.00 13.37
CA ALA A 73 -2.17 -2.91 14.11
C ALA A 73 -3.42 -3.33 14.89
N GLU A 74 -4.32 -4.11 14.26
CA GLU A 74 -5.51 -4.67 14.92
C GLU A 74 -5.14 -5.57 16.12
N ALA A 75 -4.12 -6.43 15.97
CA ALA A 75 -3.61 -7.25 17.07
C ALA A 75 -3.00 -6.40 18.20
N MET A 76 -2.19 -5.40 17.85
CA MET A 76 -1.60 -4.50 18.85
C MET A 76 -2.66 -3.73 19.61
N GLU A 77 -3.72 -3.26 18.95
CA GLU A 77 -4.86 -2.61 19.59
C GLU A 77 -5.57 -3.55 20.57
N GLN A 78 -5.76 -4.82 20.21
CA GLN A 78 -6.34 -5.84 21.10
C GLN A 78 -5.52 -6.05 22.39
N PHE A 79 -4.18 -6.07 22.30
CA PHE A 79 -3.32 -6.37 23.45
C PHE A 79 -2.91 -5.13 24.27
N PHE A 80 -2.70 -3.99 23.60
CA PHE A 80 -2.18 -2.78 24.23
C PHE A 80 -3.29 -1.78 24.58
N GLY A 81 -4.39 -1.78 23.83
CA GLY A 81 -5.50 -0.85 24.01
C GLY A 81 -5.01 0.60 24.09
N GLU A 82 -5.54 1.35 25.06
CA GLU A 82 -5.22 2.77 25.24
C GLU A 82 -3.77 3.05 25.69
N LYS A 83 -3.01 2.02 26.10
CA LYS A 83 -1.60 2.20 26.50
C LYS A 83 -0.72 2.55 25.30
N LEU A 84 -1.15 2.16 24.10
CA LEU A 84 -0.51 2.52 22.84
C LEU A 84 -1.60 2.70 21.77
N PRO A 85 -2.16 3.92 21.65
CA PRO A 85 -3.12 4.23 20.61
C PRO A 85 -2.47 4.10 19.23
N ILE A 86 -3.17 3.47 18.28
CA ILE A 86 -2.68 3.25 16.92
C ILE A 86 -3.59 3.97 15.93
N ASP A 87 -2.99 4.78 15.08
CA ASP A 87 -3.67 5.40 13.95
C ASP A 87 -3.62 4.45 12.74
N HIS A 88 -4.73 3.75 12.50
CA HIS A 88 -4.86 2.81 11.39
C HIS A 88 -4.75 3.48 10.01
N ASP A 89 -5.20 4.72 9.87
CA ASP A 89 -5.12 5.46 8.60
C ASP A 89 -3.64 5.72 8.25
N VAL A 90 -2.85 6.13 9.24
CA VAL A 90 -1.40 6.33 9.09
C VAL A 90 -0.67 5.02 8.82
N VAL A 91 -1.03 3.93 9.50
CA VAL A 91 -0.44 2.59 9.25
C VAL A 91 -0.69 2.14 7.81
N ILE A 92 -1.94 2.24 7.34
CA ILE A 92 -2.32 1.82 5.99
C ILE A 92 -1.62 2.71 4.95
N SER A 93 -1.66 4.04 5.12
CA SER A 93 -0.94 4.95 4.24
C SER A 93 0.56 4.65 4.20
N GLY A 94 1.17 4.46 5.38
CA GLY A 94 2.59 4.13 5.50
C GLY A 94 2.94 2.83 4.78
N ALA A 95 2.09 1.81 4.87
CA ALA A 95 2.30 0.54 4.20
C ALA A 95 2.10 0.62 2.68
N ILE A 96 1.16 1.44 2.18
CA ILE A 96 0.98 1.69 0.73
C ILE A 96 2.20 2.40 0.13
N LEU A 97 2.81 3.31 0.90
CA LEU A 97 3.95 4.13 0.48
C LEU A 97 5.30 3.53 0.85
N ALA A 98 5.32 2.39 1.54
CA ALA A 98 6.53 1.66 1.82
C ALA A 98 6.99 0.99 0.53
N ASP A 99 8.30 1.09 0.25
CA ASP A 99 8.95 0.63 -1.00
C ASP A 99 8.58 1.45 -2.25
#